data_AF-A0A2S9DY34-F1
#
_entry.id   AF-A0A2S9DY34-F1
#
_cell.length_a   1.000
_cell.length_b   1.000
_cell.length_c   1.000
_cell.angle_alpha   90.00
_cell.angle_beta   90.00
_cell.angle_gamma   90.00
#
_symmetry.space_group_name_H-M   'P 1'
#
loop_
_entity.id
_entity.type
_entity.pdbx_description
1 polymer ?
#
loop_
_entity_poly.entity_id
_entity_poly.type
_entity_poly.pdbx_seq_one_letter_code
_entity_poly.pdbx_strand_id
1 'polypeptide(L)'
;MNSVQKLVTLGISMGAGMLGSRLVDKVWKGFTGNDAPRHGKEAAAEASMRQALGFAIFSAVVASIIQVLADRGTNKAMKKFSK
;
A
#
# COMPACT_ATOMS: atom_id res chain seq x y z
N MET A 1 -10.82 -18.77 -12.64
CA MET A 1 -9.75 -18.92 -11.63
C MET A 1 -10.09 -20.09 -10.72
N ASN A 2 -9.19 -21.07 -10.57
CA ASN A 2 -9.38 -22.18 -9.62
C ASN A 2 -9.09 -21.73 -8.18
N SER A 3 -9.55 -22.49 -7.18
CA SER A 3 -9.43 -22.18 -5.76
C SER A 3 -8.00 -21.85 -5.30
N VAL A 4 -6.99 -22.50 -5.88
CA VAL A 4 -5.56 -22.22 -5.61
C VAL A 4 -5.16 -20.80 -6.04
N GLN A 5 -5.61 -20.33 -7.21
CA GLN A 5 -5.33 -18.96 -7.67
C GLN A 5 -6.00 -17.92 -6.78
N LYS A 6 -7.20 -18.21 -6.27
CA LYS A 6 -7.88 -17.34 -5.30
C LYS A 6 -7.08 -17.21 -4.01
N LEU A 7 -6.56 -18.32 -3.48
CA LEU A 7 -5.74 -18.31 -2.27
C LEU A 7 -4.43 -17.54 -2.45
N VAL A 8 -3.75 -17.72 -3.60
CA VAL A 8 -2.53 -16.98 -3.92
C VAL A 8 -2.83 -15.47 -4.05
N THR A 9 -3.89 -15.10 -4.75
CA THR A 9 -4.29 -13.70 -4.92
C THR A 9 -4.66 -13.07 -3.58
N LEU A 10 -5.41 -13.79 -2.74
CA LEU A 10 -5.78 -13.35 -1.40
C LEU A 10 -4.52 -13.10 -0.53
N GLY A 11 -3.57 -14.04 -0.55
CA GLY A 11 -2.31 -13.93 0.19
C GLY A 11 -1.46 -12.74 -0.27
N ILE A 12 -1.36 -12.51 -1.59
CA ILE A 12 -0.65 -11.36 -2.15
C ILE A 12 -1.32 -10.05 -1.73
N SER A 13 -2.65 -9.95 -1.84
CA SER A 13 -3.40 -8.74 -1.47
C SER A 13 -3.28 -8.43 0.03
N MET A 14 -3.37 -9.44 0.90
CA MET A 14 -3.20 -9.26 2.34
C MET A 14 -1.76 -8.83 2.68
N GLY A 15 -0.76 -9.49 2.09
CA GLY A 15 0.65 -9.13 2.28
C GLY A 15 0.97 -7.73 1.79
N ALA A 16 0.45 -7.35 0.62
CA ALA A 16 0.61 -6.03 0.03
C ALA A 16 -0.05 -4.93 0.89
N GLY A 17 -1.25 -5.19 1.44
CA GLY A 17 -1.93 -4.24 2.34
C GLY A 17 -1.14 -4.00 3.62
N MET A 18 -0.64 -5.07 4.26
CA MET A 18 0.10 -4.95 5.52
C MET A 18 1.46 -4.27 5.32
N LEU A 19 2.23 -4.72 4.32
CA LEU A 19 3.55 -4.15 4.02
C LEU A 19 3.45 -2.74 3.45
N GLY A 20 2.51 -2.51 2.53
CA GLY A 20 2.25 -1.21 1.92
C GLY A 20 1.93 -0.16 2.97
N SER A 21 1.11 -0.51 3.96
CA SER A 21 0.76 0.41 5.04
C SER A 21 1.99 0.84 5.85
N ARG A 22 2.91 -0.06 6.19
CA ARG A 22 4.13 0.29 6.93
C ARG A 22 5.12 1.07 6.07
N LEU A 23 5.15 0.78 4.77
CA LEU A 23 6.06 1.40 3.83
C LEU A 23 5.66 2.87 3.59
N VAL A 24 4.37 3.14 3.41
CA VAL A 24 3.84 4.52 3.33
C VAL A 24 4.22 5.32 4.58
N ASP A 25 4.00 4.76 5.77
CA ASP A 25 4.30 5.47 7.03
C ASP A 25 5.79 5.76 7.19
N LYS A 26 6.66 4.79 6.85
CA LYS A 26 8.12 4.97 6.92
C LYS A 26 8.63 6.00 5.92
N VAL A 27 8.17 5.94 4.67
CA VAL A 27 8.62 6.89 3.65
C VAL A 27 8.12 8.30 3.99
N TRP A 28 6.87 8.42 4.45
CA TRP A 28 6.33 9.70 4.90
C TRP A 28 7.14 10.31 6.05
N LYS A 29 7.44 9.52 7.08
CA LYS A 29 8.26 9.97 8.20
C LYS A 29 9.67 10.34 7.78
N GLY A 30 10.26 9.59 6.84
CA GLY A 30 11.58 9.90 6.28
C GLY A 30 11.61 11.22 5.52
N PHE A 31 10.55 11.57 4.79
CA PHE A 31 10.48 12.83 4.02
C PHE A 31 10.06 14.03 4.85
N THR A 32 9.16 13.85 5.83
CA THR A 32 8.53 14.97 6.56
C THR A 32 9.06 15.14 7.98
N GLY A 33 9.78 14.16 8.52
CA GLY A 33 10.20 14.11 9.92
C GLY A 33 9.08 13.80 10.91
N ASN A 34 7.82 13.85 10.46
CA ASN A 34 6.62 13.70 11.29
C ASN A 34 5.91 12.38 11.01
N ASP A 35 5.13 11.92 11.98
CA ASP A 35 4.30 10.74 11.79
C ASP A 35 3.20 11.00 10.74
N ALA A 36 2.84 9.93 10.01
CA ALA A 36 1.81 9.99 8.99
C ALA A 36 0.45 10.35 9.62
N PRO A 37 -0.27 11.36 9.10
CA PRO A 37 -1.55 11.81 9.62
C PRO A 37 -2.66 10.82 9.20
N ARG A 38 -2.63 9.63 9.80
CA ARG A 38 -3.63 8.59 9.60
C ARG A 38 -4.83 8.79 10.49
N HIS A 39 -6.01 8.56 9.90
CA HIS A 39 -7.26 8.54 10.63
C HIS A 39 -7.17 7.63 11.87
N GLY A 40 -7.58 8.14 13.03
CA GLY A 40 -7.49 7.43 14.32
C GLY A 40 -6.14 7.51 15.03
N LYS A 41 -5.18 8.32 14.54
CA LYS A 41 -3.94 8.66 15.26
C LYS A 41 -3.93 10.13 15.68
N GLU A 42 -3.27 10.47 16.78
CA GLU A 42 -3.10 11.86 17.25
C GLU A 42 -2.52 12.77 16.16
N ALA A 43 -1.56 12.26 15.39
CA ALA A 43 -0.96 12.94 14.25
C ALA A 43 -1.96 13.40 13.18
N ALA A 44 -3.16 12.81 13.10
CA ALA A 44 -4.21 13.28 12.18
C ALA A 44 -5.07 14.41 12.75
N ALA A 45 -5.23 14.47 14.08
CA ALA A 45 -5.93 15.57 14.75
C ALA A 45 -5.09 16.85 14.72
N GLU A 46 -3.77 16.70 14.77
CA GLU A 46 -2.79 17.81 14.74
C GLU A 46 -2.36 18.21 13.32
N ALA A 47 -2.73 17.42 12.31
CA ALA A 47 -2.33 17.68 10.94
C ALA A 47 -3.03 18.92 10.37
N SER A 48 -2.25 19.83 9.79
CA SER A 48 -2.82 20.90 8.96
C SER A 48 -3.51 20.33 7.71
N MET A 49 -4.50 21.03 7.17
CA MET A 49 -5.21 20.65 5.93
C MET A 49 -4.23 20.39 4.76
N ARG A 50 -3.15 21.17 4.67
CA ARG A 50 -2.10 21.00 3.65
C ARG A 50 -1.34 19.69 3.82
N GLN A 51 -1.02 19.33 5.06
CA GLN A 51 -0.31 18.10 5.40
C GLN A 51 -1.17 16.86 5.18
N ALA A 52 -2.45 16.92 5.57
CA ALA A 52 -3.41 15.85 5.29
C ALA A 52 -3.60 15.63 3.79
N LEU A 53 -3.75 16.71 3.01
CA LEU A 53 -3.87 16.63 1.56
C LEU A 53 -2.59 16.06 0.90
N GLY A 54 -1.42 16.53 1.35
CA GLY A 54 -0.13 16.01 0.90
C GLY A 54 0.04 14.52 1.20
N PHE A 55 -0.39 14.08 2.38
CA PHE A 55 -0.36 12.67 2.76
C PHE A 55 -1.30 11.82 1.91
N ALA A 56 -2.50 12.31 1.62
CA ALA A 56 -3.45 11.61 0.76
C ALA A 56 -2.90 11.41 -0.66
N ILE A 57 -2.34 12.47 -1.26
CA ILE A 57 -1.71 12.40 -2.59
C ILE A 57 -0.52 11.44 -2.58
N PHE A 58 0.38 11.59 -1.60
CA PHE A 58 1.54 10.71 -1.45
C PHE A 58 1.12 9.24 -1.30
N SER A 59 0.12 8.98 -0.45
CA SER A 59 -0.41 7.63 -0.23
C SER A 59 -1.02 7.05 -1.50
N ALA A 60 -1.72 7.86 -2.31
CA ALA A 60 -2.29 7.44 -3.58
C ALA A 60 -1.20 7.08 -4.62
N VAL A 61 -0.11 7.84 -4.66
CA VAL A 61 1.05 7.54 -5.52
C VAL A 61 1.70 6.22 -5.10
N VAL A 62 1.95 6.01 -3.81
CA VAL A 62 2.54 4.74 -3.33
C VAL A 62 1.58 3.57 -3.58
N ALA A 63 0.29 3.75 -3.31
CA ALA A 63 -0.72 2.71 -3.53
C ALA A 63 -0.79 2.28 -5.01
N SER A 64 -0.79 3.24 -5.95
CA SER A 64 -0.81 2.94 -7.39
C SER A 64 0.44 2.20 -7.85
N ILE A 65 1.62 2.53 -7.34
CA ILE A 65 2.86 1.77 -7.63
C ILE A 65 2.72 0.33 -7.12
N ILE A 66 2.27 0.14 -5.87
CA ILE A 66 2.06 -1.19 -5.30
C ILE A 66 1.05 -1.99 -6.14
N GLN A 67 -0.03 -1.36 -6.60
CA GLN A 67 -1.05 -1.98 -7.43
C GLN A 67 -0.46 -2.49 -8.75
N VAL A 68 0.30 -1.66 -9.46
CA VAL A 68 0.98 -2.06 -10.71
C VAL A 68 1.96 -3.20 -10.48
N LEU A 69 2.72 -3.17 -9.38
CA LEU A 69 3.64 -4.25 -9.03
C LEU A 69 2.92 -5.54 -8.65
N ALA A 70 1.82 -5.44 -7.91
CA ALA A 70 0.98 -6.57 -7.53
C ALA A 70 0.34 -7.22 -8.75
N ASP A 71 -0.18 -6.43 -9.69
CA ASP A 71 -0.77 -6.93 -10.95
C ASP A 71 0.26 -7.64 -11.81
N ARG A 72 1.45 -7.04 -11.96
CA ARG A 72 2.58 -7.66 -12.68
C ARG A 72 3.06 -8.95 -11.99
N GLY A 73 3.17 -8.93 -10.67
CA GLY A 73 3.58 -10.07 -9.86
C GLY A 73 2.59 -11.23 -9.95
N THR A 74 1.30 -10.92 -9.84
CA THR A 74 0.19 -11.88 -9.96
C THR A 74 0.18 -12.51 -11.35
N ASN A 75 0.30 -11.71 -12.41
CA ASN A 75 0.36 -12.22 -13.78
C ASN A 75 1.58 -13.13 -14.01
N LYS A 76 2.74 -12.79 -13.45
CA LYS A 76 3.96 -13.62 -13.53
C LYS A 76 3.80 -14.93 -12.76
N ALA A 77 3.21 -14.88 -11.56
CA ALA A 77 2.92 -16.07 -10.77
C ALA A 77 1.92 -16.97 -11.50
N MET A 78 0.82 -16.42 -12.01
CA MET A 78 -0.19 -17.18 -12.76
C MET A 78 0.40 -17.87 -14.00
N LYS A 79 1.29 -17.21 -14.75
CA LYS A 79 2.00 -17.85 -15.88
C LYS A 79 2.88 -19.03 -15.46
N LYS A 80 3.47 -18.98 -14.25
CA LYS A 80 4.28 -20.07 -13.71
C LYS A 80 3.44 -21.26 -13.21
N PHE A 81 2.21 -21.00 -12.74
CA PHE A 81 1.26 -22.03 -12.30
C PHE A 81 0.36 -22.58 -13.42
N SER A 82 0.29 -21.89 -14.56
CA SER A 82 -0.48 -22.32 -15.75
C SER A 82 0.37 -23.13 -16.74
N LYS A 83 1.62 -23.41 -16.40
CA LYS A 83 2.55 -24.25 -17.18
C LYS A 83 2.78 -25.54 -16.42
#